data_AF-A0A1X9YUX7-F1
#
_entry.id   AF-A0A1X9YUX7-F1
#
_cell.length_a   1.000
_cell.length_b   1.000
_cell.length_c   1.000
_cell.angle_alpha   90.00
_cell.angle_beta   90.00
_cell.angle_gamma   90.00
#
_symmetry.space_group_name_H-M   'P 1'
#
loop_
_entity.id
_entity.type
_entity.pdbx_description
1 polymer ?
#
loop_
_entity_poly.entity_id
_entity_poly.type
_entity_poly.pdbx_seq_one_letter_code
_entity_poly.pdbx_strand_id
1 'polypeptide(L)'
;METQDLKNKLDKTNPEQREGKVATAIENQTAKIPSDVYLWAAVGSMAASFILKVMKKDDEALFVGQWPAPFLLLGVYNKLVKQQGND
;
A
#
# COMPACT_ATOMS: atom_id res chain seq x y z
N MET A 1 36.39 27.91 -2.54
CA MET A 1 35.34 28.04 -3.57
C MET A 1 34.92 26.68 -4.12
N GLU A 2 35.85 25.75 -4.41
CA GLU A 2 35.54 24.39 -4.93
C GLU A 2 34.60 23.51 -4.08
N THR A 3 34.60 23.65 -2.75
CA THR A 3 33.82 22.77 -1.87
C THR A 3 32.32 23.04 -1.90
N GLN A 4 31.91 24.26 -2.23
CA GLN A 4 30.49 24.62 -2.38
C GLN A 4 29.94 24.16 -3.73
N ASP A 5 30.75 24.23 -4.78
CA ASP A 5 30.39 23.71 -6.10
C ASP A 5 30.27 22.18 -6.12
N LEU A 6 31.10 21.48 -5.32
CA LEU A 6 30.99 20.04 -5.14
C LEU A 6 29.67 19.65 -4.45
N LYS A 7 29.28 20.36 -3.37
CA LYS A 7 28.00 20.14 -2.67
C LYS A 7 26.81 20.36 -3.60
N ASN A 8 26.82 21.45 -4.37
CA ASN A 8 25.77 21.76 -5.34
C ASN A 8 25.68 20.73 -6.49
N LYS A 9 26.80 20.10 -6.87
CA LYS A 9 26.80 19.00 -7.84
C LYS A 9 26.29 17.69 -7.23
N LEU A 10 26.64 17.39 -6.00
CA LEU A 10 26.18 16.18 -5.29
C LEU A 10 24.66 16.23 -5.03
N ASP A 11 24.12 17.38 -4.60
CA ASP A 11 22.67 17.58 -4.42
C ASP A 11 21.89 17.43 -5.74
N LYS A 12 22.50 17.80 -6.88
CA LYS A 12 21.88 17.64 -8.21
C LYS A 12 21.87 16.20 -8.73
N THR A 13 22.61 15.29 -8.09
CA THR A 13 22.69 13.88 -8.51
C THR A 13 21.84 12.96 -7.64
N ASN A 14 21.17 13.49 -6.61
CA ASN A 14 20.27 12.70 -5.79
C ASN A 14 18.96 12.42 -6.58
N PRO A 15 18.65 11.17 -6.94
CA PRO A 15 17.43 10.83 -7.67
C PRO A 15 16.17 10.85 -6.79
N GLU A 16 16.14 11.64 -5.71
CA GLU A 16 14.99 11.72 -4.79
C GLU A 16 13.86 12.64 -5.25
N GLN A 17 13.95 13.23 -6.44
CA GLN A 17 12.96 14.21 -6.89
C GLN A 17 12.31 13.86 -8.23
N ARG A 18 11.81 12.62 -8.42
CA ARG A 18 10.81 12.34 -9.47
C ARG A 18 9.81 11.24 -9.11
N GLU A 19 9.31 11.22 -7.89
CA GLU A 19 8.00 10.62 -7.69
C GLU A 19 6.95 11.61 -8.22
N GLY A 20 6.42 11.33 -9.42
CA GLY A 20 5.53 12.24 -10.13
C GLY A 20 4.27 12.59 -9.32
N LYS A 21 3.56 13.64 -9.70
CA LYS A 21 2.32 14.13 -9.05
C LYS A 21 1.29 13.05 -8.66
N VAL A 22 1.36 11.88 -9.30
CA VAL A 22 0.54 10.70 -9.00
C VAL A 22 0.95 10.05 -7.67
N ALA A 23 2.23 9.94 -7.36
CA ALA A 23 2.75 9.37 -6.11
C ALA A 23 2.47 10.28 -4.90
N THR A 24 2.73 11.59 -5.01
CA THR A 24 2.46 12.56 -3.94
C THR A 24 0.96 12.71 -3.63
N ALA A 25 0.09 12.54 -4.63
CA ALA A 25 -1.36 12.53 -4.43
C ALA A 25 -1.86 11.23 -3.78
N ILE A 26 -1.18 10.11 -4.03
CA ILE A 26 -1.47 8.82 -3.40
C ILE A 26 -0.95 8.78 -1.96
N GLU A 27 0.21 9.36 -1.65
CA GLU A 27 0.72 9.50 -0.28
C GLU A 27 -0.25 10.27 0.62
N ASN A 28 -0.75 11.43 0.17
CA ASN A 28 -1.63 12.28 1.00
C ASN A 28 -3.03 11.69 1.26
N GLN A 29 -3.50 10.73 0.46
CA GLN A 29 -4.79 10.06 0.65
C GLN A 29 -4.64 8.68 1.31
N THR A 30 -3.61 7.91 0.97
CA THR A 30 -3.37 6.57 1.54
C THR A 30 -2.91 6.66 3.01
N ALA A 31 -2.27 7.78 3.39
CA ALA A 31 -1.89 8.07 4.77
C ALA A 31 -3.07 8.05 5.75
N LYS A 32 -4.31 8.32 5.30
CA LYS A 32 -5.50 8.36 6.17
C LYS A 32 -6.26 7.05 6.26
N ILE A 33 -6.04 6.08 5.37
CA ILE A 33 -6.68 4.77 5.52
C ILE A 33 -5.96 4.05 6.67
N PRO A 34 -6.67 3.72 7.77
CA PRO A 34 -6.10 2.90 8.83
C PRO A 34 -5.64 1.58 8.21
N SER A 35 -4.41 1.15 8.50
CA SER A 35 -3.89 -0.15 8.05
C SER A 35 -4.86 -1.30 8.38
N ASP A 36 -5.63 -1.13 9.44
CA ASP A 36 -6.59 -2.09 9.95
C ASP A 36 -7.79 -2.30 9.01
N VAL A 37 -8.09 -1.34 8.13
CA VAL A 37 -9.13 -1.52 7.10
C VAL A 37 -8.78 -2.67 6.16
N TYR A 38 -7.51 -2.80 5.80
CA TYR A 38 -7.05 -3.89 4.94
C TYR A 38 -7.13 -5.24 5.65
N LEU A 39 -6.88 -5.26 6.96
CA LEU A 39 -7.02 -6.46 7.78
C LEU A 39 -8.48 -6.88 7.91
N TRP A 40 -9.38 -5.94 8.22
CA TRP A 40 -10.82 -6.20 8.26
C TRP A 40 -11.39 -6.60 6.89
N ALA A 41 -10.88 -6.02 5.79
CA ALA A 41 -11.26 -6.42 4.44
C ALA A 41 -10.82 -7.86 4.12
N ALA A 42 -9.60 -8.24 4.51
CA ALA A 42 -9.12 -9.62 4.38
C ALA A 42 -9.99 -10.60 5.16
N VAL A 43 -10.28 -10.28 6.44
CA VAL A 43 -11.16 -11.11 7.28
C VAL A 43 -12.59 -11.18 6.74
N GLY A 44 -13.14 -10.04 6.31
CA GLY A 44 -14.47 -9.97 5.70
C GLY A 44 -14.57 -10.79 4.42
N SER A 45 -13.54 -10.76 3.56
CA SER A 45 -13.44 -11.59 2.36
C SER A 45 -13.40 -13.09 2.70
N MET A 46 -12.60 -13.50 3.71
CA MET A 46 -12.57 -14.89 4.17
C MET A 46 -13.95 -15.34 4.69
N ALA A 47 -14.60 -14.52 5.51
CA ALA A 47 -15.93 -14.82 6.05
C ALA A 47 -17.01 -14.88 4.96
N ALA A 48 -17.01 -13.93 4.02
CA ALA A 48 -17.94 -13.91 2.90
C ALA A 48 -17.75 -15.14 1.99
N SER A 49 -16.51 -15.50 1.68
CA SER A 49 -16.18 -16.72 0.93
C SER A 49 -16.70 -17.97 1.64
N PHE A 50 -16.50 -18.07 2.96
CA PHE A 50 -17.02 -19.19 3.74
C PHE A 50 -18.56 -19.28 3.69
N ILE A 51 -19.25 -18.16 3.86
CA ILE A 51 -20.72 -18.12 3.77
C ILE A 51 -21.18 -18.57 2.37
N LEU A 52 -20.57 -18.05 1.30
CA LEU A 52 -20.88 -18.44 -0.08
C LEU A 52 -20.65 -19.94 -0.32
N LYS A 53 -19.57 -20.49 0.26
CA LYS A 53 -19.26 -21.92 0.18
C LYS A 53 -20.33 -22.77 0.84
N VAL A 54 -20.80 -22.36 2.03
CA VAL A 54 -21.91 -23.03 2.74
C VAL A 54 -23.22 -22.94 1.93
N MET A 55 -23.43 -21.85 1.20
CA MET A 55 -24.57 -21.67 0.29
C MET A 55 -24.43 -22.42 -1.05
N LYS A 56 -23.39 -23.25 -1.24
CA LYS A 56 -23.08 -23.95 -2.50
C LYS A 56 -22.86 -23.04 -3.71
N LYS A 57 -22.43 -21.80 -3.47
CA LYS A 57 -22.03 -20.83 -4.52
C LYS A 57 -20.52 -20.90 -4.71
N ASP A 58 -20.06 -22.03 -5.26
CA ASP A 58 -18.65 -22.41 -5.23
C ASP A 58 -17.73 -21.45 -5.99
N ASP A 59 -18.16 -20.97 -7.16
CA ASP A 59 -17.37 -20.05 -8.00
C ASP A 59 -17.23 -18.68 -7.34
N GLU A 60 -18.32 -18.14 -6.78
CA GLU A 60 -18.27 -16.87 -6.06
C GLU A 60 -17.48 -16.99 -4.76
N ALA A 61 -17.61 -18.11 -4.04
CA ALA A 61 -16.80 -18.38 -2.87
C ALA A 61 -15.31 -18.38 -3.21
N LEU A 62 -14.93 -19.03 -4.32
CA LEU A 62 -13.54 -19.11 -4.76
C LEU A 62 -13.01 -17.76 -5.23
N PHE A 63 -13.80 -17.01 -6.00
CA PHE A 63 -13.43 -15.65 -6.43
C PHE A 63 -13.22 -14.72 -5.23
N VAL A 64 -14.17 -14.68 -4.28
CA VAL A 64 -14.08 -13.81 -3.10
C VAL A 64 -12.94 -14.25 -2.17
N GLY A 65 -12.69 -15.56 -2.05
CA GLY A 65 -11.67 -16.14 -1.18
C GLY A 65 -10.22 -15.90 -1.64
N GLN A 66 -10.00 -15.40 -2.85
CA GLN A 66 -8.66 -15.06 -3.36
C GLN A 66 -8.17 -13.67 -2.93
N TRP A 67 -9.07 -12.80 -2.47
CA TRP A 67 -8.76 -11.42 -2.09
C TRP A 67 -8.09 -11.18 -0.71
N PRO A 68 -8.03 -12.12 0.25
CA PRO A 68 -7.35 -11.86 1.52
C PRO A 68 -5.88 -11.50 1.36
N ALA A 69 -5.14 -12.26 0.54
CA ALA A 69 -3.71 -11.99 0.30
C ALA A 69 -3.46 -10.62 -0.37
N PRO A 70 -4.19 -10.25 -1.45
CA PRO A 70 -4.16 -8.90 -2.00
C PRO A 70 -4.41 -7.79 -0.97
N PHE A 71 -5.44 -7.92 -0.13
CA PHE A 71 -5.72 -6.90 0.90
C PHE A 71 -4.60 -6.80 1.91
N LEU A 72 -4.09 -7.92 2.41
CA LEU A 72 -2.97 -7.92 3.35
C LEU A 72 -1.70 -7.31 2.74
N LEU A 73 -1.41 -7.59 1.46
CA LEU A 73 -0.28 -6.99 0.75
C LEU A 73 -0.39 -5.46 0.70
N LEU A 74 -1.58 -4.94 0.38
CA LEU A 74 -1.85 -3.50 0.40
C LEU A 74 -1.72 -2.89 1.80
N GLY A 75 -2.19 -3.59 2.82
CA GLY A 75 -2.04 -3.17 4.22
C GLY A 75 -0.57 -3.10 4.67
N VAL A 76 0.22 -4.11 4.31
CA VAL A 76 1.67 -4.14 4.58
C VAL A 76 2.38 -3.01 3.84
N TYR A 77 2.07 -2.81 2.55
CA TYR A 77 2.63 -1.71 1.77
C TYR A 77 2.36 -0.34 2.41
N ASN A 78 1.10 -0.04 2.78
CA ASN A 78 0.75 1.21 3.45
C ASN A 78 1.50 1.38 4.77
N LYS A 79 1.66 0.30 5.55
CA LYS A 79 2.40 0.35 6.82
C LYS A 79 3.89 0.64 6.60
N LEU A 80 4.52 0.05 5.58
CA LEU A 80 5.92 0.28 5.24
C LEU A 80 6.17 1.72 4.79
N VAL A 81 5.30 2.27 3.94
CA VAL A 81 5.41 3.67 3.47
C VAL A 81 5.30 4.65 4.64
N LYS A 82 4.33 4.43 5.55
CA LYS A 82 4.18 5.25 6.76
C LYS A 82 5.37 5.17 7.70
N GLN A 83 6.07 4.03 7.74
CA GLN A 83 7.29 3.88 8.54
C GLN A 83 8.50 4.60 7.90
N GLN A 84 8.60 4.58 6.57
CA GLN A 84 9.69 5.22 5.84
C GLN A 84 9.58 6.76 5.78
N GLY A 85 8.36 7.32 5.86
CA GLY A 85 8.15 8.77 5.89
C GLY A 85 8.19 9.42 7.28
N ASN A 86 8.47 8.67 8.35
CA ASN A 86 8.46 9.16 9.74
C ASN A 86 9.85 9.21 10.39
N ASP A 87 10.91 9.34 9.59
CA ASP A 87 12.26 9.73 10.03
C ASP A 87 12.56 11.19 9.62
#